data_AF-A0A7S1ELC8-F1
#
_entry.id   AF-A0A7S1ELC8-F1
#
_cell.length_a   1.000
_cell.length_b   1.000
_cell.length_c   1.000
_cell.angle_alpha   90.00
_cell.angle_beta   90.00
_cell.angle_gamma   90.00
#
_symmetry.space_group_name_H-M   'P 1'
#
loop_
_entity.id
_entity.type
_entity.pdbx_description
1 polymer ?
#
loop_
_entity_poly.entity_id
_entity_poly.type
_entity_poly.pdbx_seq_one_letter_code
_entity_poly.pdbx_strand_id
1 'polypeptide(L)'
;TILADMAGLGIAGGAAKDVAMAVSRGRGRMMDHGDEAGRGFPRLEETRWRVDVTISNTALSRVLKPTVLMQLTLSDGSVRRVEVDAEKLQQLRFHAASALS
;
A
#
# COMPACT_ATOMS: atom_id res chain seq x y z
N THR A 1 17.80 0.72 4.58
CA THR A 1 18.22 -0.47 5.37
C THR A 1 18.40 -0.02 6.80
N ILE A 2 18.00 -0.81 7.80
CA ILE A 2 18.02 -0.40 9.22
C ILE A 2 19.36 0.23 9.66
N LEU A 3 20.49 -0.25 9.14
CA LEU A 3 21.81 0.35 9.37
C LEU A 3 21.97 1.78 8.83
N ALA A 4 21.45 2.05 7.63
CA ALA A 4 21.44 3.39 7.04
C ALA A 4 20.51 4.33 7.82
N ASP A 5 19.38 3.81 8.31
CA ASP A 5 18.42 4.58 9.09
C ASP A 5 19.04 4.97 10.46
N MET A 6 19.82 4.07 11.08
CA MET A 6 20.54 4.36 12.33
C MET A 6 21.73 5.31 12.15
N ALA A 7 22.41 5.25 11.00
CA ALA A 7 23.44 6.24 10.66
C ALA A 7 22.83 7.65 10.51
N GLY A 8 21.63 7.74 9.92
CA GLY A 8 20.85 9.00 9.85
C GLY A 8 20.42 9.54 11.21
N LEU A 9 20.32 8.69 12.23
CA LEU A 9 20.00 9.06 13.62
C LEU A 9 21.24 9.38 14.47
N GLY A 10 22.45 9.36 13.90
CA GLY A 10 23.69 9.68 14.61
C GLY A 10 24.15 8.60 15.60
N ILE A 11 23.68 7.36 15.45
CA ILE A 11 24.05 6.26 16.33
C ILE A 11 25.44 5.71 15.95
N ALA A 12 26.31 5.51 16.94
CA ALA A 12 27.65 4.96 16.74
C ALA A 12 27.60 3.59 16.03
N GLY A 13 28.48 3.38 15.05
CA GLY A 13 28.43 2.23 14.13
C GLY A 13 28.48 0.84 14.80
N GLY A 14 29.16 0.72 15.94
CA GLY A 14 29.17 -0.52 16.74
C GLY A 14 27.78 -0.83 17.33
N ALA A 15 27.18 0.15 18.01
CA ALA A 15 25.84 0.03 18.56
C ALA A 15 24.79 -0.18 17.47
N ALA A 16 24.91 0.51 16.33
CA ALA A 16 24.01 0.35 15.19
C ALA A 16 24.05 -1.08 14.61
N LYS A 17 25.24 -1.70 14.55
CA LYS A 17 25.41 -3.08 14.09
C LYS A 17 24.80 -4.08 15.08
N ASP A 18 25.01 -3.87 16.37
CA ASP A 18 24.47 -4.75 17.40
C ASP A 18 22.93 -4.70 17.43
N VAL A 19 22.35 -3.49 17.31
CA VAL A 19 20.90 -3.34 17.22
C VAL A 19 20.36 -3.93 15.91
N ALA A 20 21.01 -3.69 14.77
CA ALA A 20 20.59 -4.29 13.50
C ALA A 20 20.62 -5.83 13.56
N MET A 21 21.62 -6.41 14.22
CA MET A 21 21.73 -7.85 14.41
C MET A 21 20.66 -8.38 15.38
N ALA A 22 20.41 -7.69 16.50
CA ALA A 22 19.38 -8.04 17.46
C ALA A 22 17.98 -7.98 16.83
N VAL A 23 17.68 -6.93 16.07
CA VAL A 23 16.41 -6.78 15.34
C VAL A 23 16.25 -7.86 14.28
N SER A 24 17.30 -8.17 13.52
CA SER A 24 17.25 -9.23 12.51
C SER A 24 17.01 -10.61 13.12
N ARG A 25 17.62 -10.90 14.29
CA ARG A 25 17.41 -12.14 15.05
C ARG A 25 16.02 -12.22 15.70
N GLY A 26 15.47 -11.08 16.11
CA GLY A 26 14.14 -10.97 16.72
C GLY A 26 13.00 -10.88 15.71
N ARG A 27 13.28 -10.55 14.45
CA ARG A 27 12.28 -10.22 13.43
C ARG A 27 11.18 -11.26 13.27
N GLY A 28 11.54 -12.55 13.22
CA GLY A 28 10.56 -13.64 13.09
C GLY A 28 9.56 -13.67 14.24
N ARG A 29 10.03 -13.53 15.49
CA ARG A 29 9.18 -13.49 16.68
C ARG A 29 8.32 -12.22 16.74
N MET A 30 8.88 -11.10 16.30
CA MET A 30 8.20 -9.81 16.29
C MET A 30 7.07 -9.75 15.25
N MET A 31 7.28 -10.40 14.10
CA MET A 31 6.25 -10.54 13.05
C MET A 31 5.12 -11.47 13.50
N ASP A 32 5.45 -12.56 14.18
CA ASP A 32 4.49 -13.53 14.70
C ASP A 32 3.55 -12.92 15.76
N HIS A 33 4.08 -12.06 16.64
CA HIS A 33 3.28 -11.38 17.69
C HIS A 33 2.58 -10.09 17.21
N GLY A 34 2.88 -9.62 15.99
CA GLY A 34 2.31 -8.38 15.45
C GLY A 34 0.80 -8.48 15.19
N ASP A 35 0.31 -9.69 14.92
CA ASP A 35 -1.09 -9.98 14.64
C ASP A 35 -1.97 -9.95 15.89
N GLU A 36 -1.47 -10.41 17.03
CA GLU A 36 -2.24 -10.49 18.28
C GLU A 36 -2.29 -9.16 19.05
N ALA A 37 -1.26 -8.32 18.92
CA ALA A 37 -1.15 -7.08 19.69
C ALA A 37 -1.75 -5.83 19.00
N GLY A 38 -2.34 -5.98 17.81
CA GLY A 38 -2.89 -4.84 17.04
C GLY A 38 -1.84 -3.82 16.60
N ARG A 39 -0.55 -4.18 16.57
CA ARG A 39 0.58 -3.30 16.22
C ARG A 39 0.97 -3.38 14.74
N GLY A 40 0.21 -4.09 13.91
CA GLY A 40 0.41 -4.18 12.46
C GLY A 40 -0.22 -3.00 11.70
N PHE A 41 0.20 -2.81 10.45
CA PHE A 41 -0.53 -1.93 9.53
C PHE A 41 -1.92 -2.52 9.25
N PRO A 42 -2.96 -1.67 9.03
CA PRO A 42 -4.27 -2.16 8.60
C PRO A 42 -4.11 -3.03 7.35
N ARG A 43 -4.69 -4.23 7.39
CA ARG A 43 -4.70 -5.16 6.26
C ARG A 43 -5.87 -4.84 5.35
N LEU A 44 -5.69 -5.12 4.07
CA LEU A 44 -6.78 -5.04 3.09
C LEU A 44 -7.67 -6.29 3.23
N GLU A 45 -8.90 -6.12 3.69
CA GLU A 45 -9.85 -7.22 3.88
C GLU A 45 -10.73 -7.43 2.66
N GLU A 46 -11.23 -6.35 2.07
CA GLU A 46 -12.15 -6.41 0.94
C GLU A 46 -11.83 -5.29 -0.06
N THR A 47 -11.90 -5.62 -1.35
CA THR A 47 -11.87 -4.63 -2.43
C THR A 47 -13.10 -4.80 -3.30
N ARG A 48 -13.92 -3.75 -3.40
CA ARG A 48 -15.03 -3.64 -4.34
C ARG A 48 -14.74 -2.56 -5.36
N TRP A 49 -15.06 -2.81 -6.62
CA TRP A 49 -14.85 -1.83 -7.69
C TRP A 49 -16.00 -1.87 -8.69
N ARG A 50 -16.22 -0.73 -9.35
CA ARG A 50 -17.14 -0.61 -10.48
C ARG A 50 -16.54 0.33 -11.52
N VAL A 51 -16.93 0.13 -12.77
CA VAL A 51 -16.58 1.02 -13.88
C VAL A 51 -17.80 1.83 -14.26
N ASP A 52 -17.70 3.14 -14.10
CA ASP A 52 -18.71 4.10 -14.52
C ASP A 52 -18.27 4.68 -15.87
N VAL A 53 -19.20 4.79 -16.83
CA VAL A 53 -18.93 5.39 -18.14
C VAL A 53 -19.74 6.66 -18.26
N THR A 54 -19.06 7.81 -18.23
CA THR A 54 -19.73 9.11 -18.44
C THR A 54 -19.85 9.38 -19.93
N ILE A 55 -21.07 9.66 -20.39
CA ILE A 55 -21.37 10.02 -21.79
C ILE A 55 -21.44 11.54 -21.89
N SER A 56 -20.40 12.17 -22.48
CA SER A 56 -20.40 13.62 -22.72
C SER A 56 -20.87 13.92 -24.14
N ASN A 57 -21.98 14.66 -24.29
CA ASN A 57 -22.53 15.06 -25.57
C ASN A 57 -22.07 16.48 -25.96
N THR A 58 -20.80 16.65 -26.30
CA THR A 58 -20.30 17.87 -26.95
C THR A 58 -20.18 17.61 -28.44
N ALA A 59 -20.69 18.52 -29.27
CA ALA A 59 -20.98 18.36 -30.70
C ALA A 59 -19.82 17.92 -31.63
N LEU A 60 -18.59 17.74 -31.14
CA LEU A 60 -17.42 17.34 -31.94
C LEU A 60 -16.82 15.97 -31.62
N SER A 61 -17.16 15.30 -30.52
CA SER A 61 -16.72 13.91 -30.29
C SER A 61 -17.49 13.27 -29.13
N ARG A 62 -18.09 12.10 -29.38
CA ARG A 62 -18.64 11.25 -28.31
C ARG A 62 -17.47 10.63 -27.55
N VAL A 63 -16.95 11.32 -26.54
CA VAL A 63 -15.92 10.76 -25.66
C VAL A 63 -16.61 10.10 -24.48
N LEU A 64 -16.57 8.77 -24.46
CA LEU A 64 -16.84 7.98 -23.27
C LEU A 64 -15.63 8.13 -22.35
N LYS A 65 -15.77 8.79 -21.20
CA LYS A 65 -14.70 8.83 -20.20
C LYS A 65 -14.97 7.74 -19.15
N PRO A 66 -14.30 6.58 -19.23
CA PRO A 66 -14.43 5.55 -18.22
C PRO A 66 -13.71 5.99 -16.95
N THR A 67 -14.39 5.82 -15.82
CA THR A 67 -13.87 6.07 -14.49
C THR A 67 -14.07 4.81 -13.65
N VAL A 68 -13.07 4.41 -12.88
CA VAL A 68 -13.20 3.29 -11.94
C VAL A 68 -13.36 3.83 -10.53
N LEU A 69 -14.47 3.48 -9.88
CA LEU A 69 -14.65 3.75 -8.46
C LEU A 69 -14.28 2.50 -7.68
N MET A 70 -13.32 2.62 -6.77
CA MET A 70 -12.87 1.54 -5.90
C MET A 70 -13.17 1.85 -4.44
N GLN A 71 -13.58 0.82 -3.70
CA GLN A 71 -13.80 0.84 -2.26
C GLN A 71 -12.92 -0.22 -1.61
N LEU A 72 -12.10 0.19 -0.66
CA LEU A 72 -11.19 -0.64 0.12
C LEU A 72 -11.71 -0.71 1.55
N THR A 73 -11.96 -1.93 2.04
CA THR A 73 -12.26 -2.19 3.45
C THR A 73 -10.98 -2.68 4.11
N LEU A 74 -10.58 -2.00 5.18
CA LEU A 74 -9.37 -2.31 5.95
C LEU A 74 -9.75 -2.99 7.27
N SER A 75 -8.81 -3.75 7.83
CA SER A 75 -9.01 -4.53 9.07
C SER A 75 -9.19 -3.68 10.33
N ASP A 76 -8.93 -2.38 10.25
CA ASP A 76 -9.23 -1.41 11.30
C ASP A 76 -10.69 -0.91 11.22
N GLY A 77 -11.50 -1.47 10.32
CA GLY A 77 -12.87 -1.07 10.04
C GLY A 77 -12.97 0.17 9.15
N SER A 78 -11.86 0.75 8.72
CA SER A 78 -11.88 1.93 7.86
C SER A 78 -12.23 1.55 6.42
N VAL A 79 -13.05 2.39 5.79
CA VAL A 79 -13.48 2.22 4.40
C VAL A 79 -12.97 3.41 3.59
N ARG A 80 -12.11 3.15 2.62
CA ARG A 80 -11.56 4.17 1.71
C ARG A 80 -12.17 4.04 0.34
N ARG A 81 -12.61 5.17 -0.22
CA ARG A 81 -13.13 5.24 -1.60
C ARG A 81 -12.19 6.08 -2.43
N VAL A 82 -11.82 5.57 -3.60
CA VAL A 82 -10.94 6.24 -4.54
C VAL A 82 -11.51 6.18 -5.93
N GLU A 83 -11.44 7.31 -6.62
CA GLU A 83 -11.73 7.40 -8.04
C GLU A 83 -10.41 7.25 -8.80
N VAL A 84 -10.41 6.36 -9.80
CA VAL A 84 -9.22 5.98 -10.54
C VAL A 84 -9.54 6.12 -12.02
N ASP A 85 -8.77 6.96 -12.71
CA ASP A 85 -8.83 7.05 -14.16
C ASP A 85 -8.16 5.83 -14.82
N ALA A 86 -8.35 5.70 -16.13
CA ALA A 86 -7.85 4.55 -16.88
C ALA A 86 -6.31 4.43 -16.82
N GLU A 87 -5.58 5.54 -16.82
CA GLU A 87 -4.12 5.54 -16.77
C GLU A 87 -3.61 5.08 -15.40
N LYS A 88 -4.18 5.64 -14.33
CA LYS A 88 -3.82 5.29 -12.96
C LYS A 88 -4.16 3.85 -12.61
N LEU A 89 -5.21 3.29 -13.22
CA LEU A 89 -5.53 1.88 -13.09
C LEU A 89 -4.44 0.98 -13.69
N GLN A 90 -3.89 1.34 -14.86
CA GLN A 90 -2.79 0.57 -15.45
C GLN A 90 -1.52 0.65 -14.61
N GLN A 91 -1.21 1.82 -14.05
CA GLN A 91 -0.10 1.96 -13.10
C GLN A 91 -0.32 1.07 -11.87
N LEU A 92 -1.52 1.09 -11.28
CA LEU A 92 -1.86 0.26 -10.13
C LEU A 92 -1.68 -1.23 -10.44
N ARG A 93 -2.17 -1.68 -11.60
CA ARG A 93 -2.02 -3.06 -12.06
C ARG A 93 -0.55 -3.46 -12.20
N PHE A 94 0.27 -2.59 -12.77
CA PHE A 94 1.71 -2.84 -12.91
C PHE A 94 2.40 -2.94 -11.54
N HIS A 95 2.18 -1.96 -10.65
CA HIS A 95 2.81 -1.95 -9.33
C HIS A 95 2.37 -3.13 -8.46
N ALA A 96 1.09 -3.52 -8.52
CA ALA A 96 0.60 -4.70 -7.82
C ALA A 96 1.29 -5.98 -8.31
N ALA A 97 1.47 -6.12 -9.62
CA ALA A 97 2.21 -7.26 -10.18
C ALA A 97 3.69 -7.25 -9.75
N SER A 98 4.37 -6.11 -9.78
CA SER A 98 5.76 -5.97 -9.32
C SER A 98 5.95 -6.22 -7.82
N ALA A 99 4.93 -5.98 -7.00
CA ALA A 99 5.00 -6.26 -5.56
C ALA A 99 4.84 -7.76 -5.24
N LEU A 100 4.30 -8.54 -6.19
CA LEU A 100 4.05 -9.97 -6.05
C LEU A 100 5.07 -10.85 -6.79
N SER A 101 5.92 -10.25 -7.64
CA SER A 101 7.01 -10.91 -8.36
C SER A 101 8.28 -10.96 -7.52
#